data_AF-A0A2T5JRL2-F1
#
_entry.id   AF-A0A2T5JRL2-F1
#
_cell.length_a   1.000
_cell.length_b   1.000
_cell.length_c   1.000
_cell.angle_alpha   90.00
_cell.angle_beta   90.00
_cell.angle_gamma   90.00
#
_symmetry.space_group_name_H-M   'P 1'
#
loop_
_entity.id
_entity.type
_entity.pdbx_description
1 polymer ?
#
loop_
_entity_poly.entity_id
_entity_poly.type
_entity_poly.pdbx_seq_one_letter_code
_entity_poly.pdbx_strand_id
1 'polypeptide(L)'
;MKYCFRWFSLMCFMMVGMSALADPVATSKPCTVKDRTEALVILVCAPNLDQETWQNAARAVCGSALMCNAWIWEDPAKAPVKAPATDSDIPKDQAAAAVAIWVHDSKSLISLRRVQ
;
A
#
# COMPACT_ATOMS: atom_id res chain seq x y z
N MET A 1 -6.59 18.16 -63.25
CA MET A 1 -7.54 19.17 -62.73
C MET A 1 -7.00 19.55 -61.34
N LYS A 2 -6.20 20.62 -61.17
CA LYS A 2 -6.64 22.02 -60.89
C LYS A 2 -7.80 21.99 -59.89
N TYR A 3 -7.68 22.45 -58.64
CA TYR A 3 -7.36 23.83 -58.24
C TYR A 3 -6.61 23.93 -56.89
N CYS A 4 -5.58 24.79 -56.89
CA CYS A 4 -5.05 25.50 -55.74
C CYS A 4 -5.96 26.68 -55.37
N PHE A 5 -6.16 26.98 -54.08
CA PHE A 5 -6.27 28.35 -53.53
C PHE A 5 -6.25 28.25 -51.99
N ARG A 6 -5.10 28.45 -51.33
CA ARG A 6 -4.53 29.74 -50.85
C ARG A 6 -5.53 30.64 -50.13
N TRP A 7 -5.48 30.61 -48.80
CA TRP A 7 -5.63 31.79 -47.93
C TRP A 7 -4.98 31.43 -46.58
N PHE A 8 -3.68 31.62 -46.37
CA PHE A 8 -2.93 32.86 -46.11
C PHE A 8 -3.44 33.68 -44.91
N SER A 9 -2.58 33.69 -43.89
CA SER A 9 -2.35 34.77 -42.93
C SER A 9 -3.19 34.89 -41.66
N LEU A 10 -2.43 34.72 -40.58
CA LEU A 10 -2.40 35.52 -39.36
C LEU A 10 -3.65 35.51 -38.47
N MET A 11 -3.54 34.81 -37.34
CA MET A 11 -3.53 35.52 -36.07
C MET A 11 -2.68 34.81 -35.03
N CYS A 12 -1.76 35.59 -34.44
CA CYS A 12 -1.10 35.31 -33.18
C CYS A 12 -2.13 34.88 -32.14
N PHE A 13 -1.98 33.68 -31.60
CA PHE A 13 -2.25 33.48 -30.19
C PHE A 13 -1.09 32.70 -29.61
N MET A 14 -0.09 33.46 -29.16
CA MET A 14 0.80 33.03 -28.08
C MET A 14 -0.09 32.74 -26.86
N MET A 15 -0.62 31.52 -26.76
CA MET A 15 -1.04 30.99 -25.47
C MET A 15 0.09 30.12 -24.95
N VAL A 16 0.92 30.75 -24.13
CA VAL A 16 1.84 30.12 -23.18
C VAL A 16 1.00 29.24 -22.27
N GLY A 17 0.81 27.97 -22.65
CA GLY A 17 0.29 26.95 -21.77
C GLY A 17 1.41 26.53 -20.83
N MET A 18 1.46 27.13 -19.65
CA MET A 18 2.22 26.59 -18.50
C MET A 18 1.79 25.13 -18.31
N SER A 19 2.63 24.21 -18.77
CA SER A 19 2.57 22.82 -18.34
C SER A 19 3.04 22.83 -16.89
N ALA A 20 2.08 22.90 -15.98
CA ALA A 20 2.32 22.55 -14.59
C ALA A 20 2.89 21.13 -14.62
N LEU A 21 4.19 21.02 -14.34
CA LEU A 21 4.79 19.77 -13.92
C LEU A 21 4.05 19.42 -12.63
N ALA A 22 3.02 18.59 -12.73
CA ALA A 22 2.57 17.83 -11.58
C ALA A 22 3.76 16.97 -11.20
N ASP A 23 4.48 17.39 -10.17
CA ASP A 23 5.47 16.55 -9.52
C ASP A 23 4.84 15.17 -9.33
N PRO A 24 5.49 14.08 -9.77
CA PRO A 24 5.07 12.76 -9.37
C PRO A 24 5.20 12.75 -7.86
N VAL A 25 4.08 12.94 -7.16
CA VAL A 25 3.98 12.60 -5.74
C VAL A 25 4.36 11.14 -5.72
N ALA A 26 5.59 10.88 -5.30
CA ALA A 26 6.08 9.55 -5.01
C ALA A 26 5.03 8.97 -4.07
N THR A 27 4.20 8.08 -4.60
CA THR A 27 3.13 7.44 -3.87
C THR A 27 3.86 6.49 -2.93
N SER A 28 4.32 7.03 -1.80
CA SER A 28 4.89 6.23 -0.73
C SER A 28 3.82 5.20 -0.41
N LYS A 29 4.15 3.92 -0.63
CA LYS A 29 3.20 2.85 -0.39
C LYS A 29 2.72 3.01 1.05
N PRO A 30 1.40 3.03 1.31
CA PRO A 30 0.86 3.29 2.64
C PRO A 30 1.29 2.22 3.65
N CYS A 31 1.77 1.08 3.16
CA CYS A 31 2.38 0.00 3.93
C CYS A 31 3.71 -0.44 3.32
N THR A 32 4.67 -0.78 4.17
CA THR A 32 5.98 -1.32 3.82
C THR A 32 6.17 -2.67 4.49
N VAL A 33 6.76 -3.64 3.78
CA VAL A 33 7.18 -4.92 4.37
C VAL A 33 8.43 -4.69 5.19
N LYS A 34 8.35 -4.97 6.50
CA LYS A 34 9.49 -4.90 7.41
C LYS A 34 10.34 -6.17 7.34
N ASP A 35 9.69 -7.33 7.36
CA ASP A 35 10.32 -8.64 7.19
C ASP A 35 9.28 -9.69 6.76
N ARG A 36 9.73 -10.83 6.23
CA ARG A 36 8.83 -11.93 5.82
C ARG A 36 9.46 -13.31 5.91
N THR A 37 8.61 -14.29 6.18
CA THR A 37 8.85 -15.72 5.96
C THR A 37 7.90 -16.24 4.87
N GLU A 38 7.91 -17.56 4.64
CA GLU A 38 6.94 -18.20 3.74
C GLU A 38 5.51 -18.08 4.28
N ALA A 39 5.33 -18.19 5.60
CA ALA A 39 4.02 -18.22 6.25
C ALA A 39 3.54 -16.87 6.79
N LEU A 40 4.44 -15.90 6.99
CA LEU A 40 4.13 -14.68 7.72
C LEU A 40 4.81 -13.45 7.11
N VAL A 41 4.08 -12.34 7.02
CA VAL A 41 4.60 -11.05 6.58
C VAL A 41 4.36 -9.99 7.66
N ILE A 42 5.41 -9.25 8.00
CA ILE A 42 5.31 -8.08 8.88
C ILE A 42 5.13 -6.84 8.01
N LEU A 43 3.96 -6.22 8.11
CA LEU A 43 3.64 -4.94 7.50
C LEU A 43 3.71 -3.81 8.52
N VAL A 44 4.41 -2.75 8.17
CA VAL A 44 4.33 -1.46 8.86
C VAL A 44 3.62 -0.49 7.94
N CYS A 45 2.48 0.01 8.40
CA CYS A 45 1.65 0.96 7.67
C CYS A 45 1.68 2.33 8.31
N ALA A 46 1.35 3.36 7.53
CA ALA A 46 1.05 4.68 8.08
C ALA A 46 -0.10 4.59 9.11
N PRO A 47 -0.14 5.48 10.12
CA PRO A 47 -1.22 5.49 11.09
C PRO A 47 -2.56 5.92 10.47
N ASN A 48 -3.66 5.44 11.03
CA ASN A 48 -5.04 5.84 10.67
C ASN A 48 -5.46 5.50 9.24
N LEU A 49 -4.91 4.43 8.67
CA LEU A 49 -5.44 3.88 7.43
C LEU A 49 -6.76 3.13 7.69
N ASP A 50 -7.57 3.03 6.65
CA ASP A 50 -8.79 2.24 6.67
C ASP A 50 -8.53 0.74 6.47
N GLN A 51 -9.57 -0.04 6.75
CA GLN A 51 -9.55 -1.49 6.62
C GLN A 51 -9.27 -1.96 5.19
N GLU A 52 -9.78 -1.24 4.20
CA GLU A 52 -9.62 -1.58 2.78
C GLU A 52 -8.14 -1.45 2.36
N THR A 53 -7.46 -0.39 2.79
CA THR A 53 -6.05 -0.16 2.52
C THR A 53 -5.19 -1.26 3.13
N TRP A 54 -5.48 -1.66 4.37
CA TRP A 54 -4.83 -2.81 5.03
C TRP A 54 -5.04 -4.11 4.26
N GLN A 55 -6.27 -4.41 3.84
CA GLN A 55 -6.57 -5.59 3.03
C GLN A 55 -5.84 -5.57 1.69
N ASN A 56 -5.81 -4.43 1.00
CA ASN A 56 -5.12 -4.28 -0.28
C ASN A 56 -3.62 -4.51 -0.12
N ALA A 57 -2.99 -3.92 0.90
CA ALA A 57 -1.59 -4.12 1.20
C ALA A 57 -1.27 -5.58 1.54
N ALA A 58 -2.07 -6.21 2.41
CA ALA A 58 -1.90 -7.60 2.81
C ALA A 58 -2.06 -8.58 1.64
N ARG A 59 -3.08 -8.38 0.79
CA ARG A 59 -3.27 -9.17 -0.43
C ARG A 59 -2.10 -9.03 -1.39
N ALA A 60 -1.59 -7.81 -1.57
CA ALA A 60 -0.47 -7.55 -2.46
C ALA A 60 0.82 -8.26 -2.01
N VAL A 61 1.06 -8.40 -0.70
CA VAL A 61 2.27 -9.08 -0.20
C VAL A 61 2.15 -10.59 -0.09
N CYS A 62 0.94 -11.09 0.18
CA CYS A 62 0.68 -12.53 0.20
C CYS A 62 0.55 -13.14 -1.20
N GLY A 63 0.07 -12.37 -2.19
CA GLY A 63 -0.05 -12.85 -3.57
C GLY A 63 -0.90 -14.11 -3.66
N SER A 64 -0.31 -15.20 -4.16
CA SER A 64 -0.93 -16.53 -4.29
C SER A 64 -0.39 -17.56 -3.30
N ALA A 65 0.34 -17.14 -2.26
CA ALA A 65 0.88 -18.05 -1.27
C ALA A 65 -0.24 -18.61 -0.40
N LEU A 66 -0.37 -19.94 -0.32
CA LEU A 66 -1.42 -20.60 0.47
C LEU A 66 -1.31 -20.22 1.94
N MET A 67 -0.15 -20.46 2.54
CA MET A 67 0.12 -20.08 3.93
C MET A 67 0.71 -18.68 3.93
N CYS A 68 -0.10 -17.65 4.14
CA CYS A 68 0.42 -16.29 4.32
C CYS A 68 -0.46 -15.46 5.24
N ASN A 69 0.03 -15.15 6.43
CA ASN A 69 -0.62 -14.22 7.33
C ASN A 69 0.15 -12.90 7.34
N ALA A 70 -0.54 -11.79 7.09
CA ALA A 70 0.10 -10.48 7.12
C ALA A 70 -0.34 -9.75 8.39
N TRP A 71 0.62 -9.56 9.29
CA TRP A 71 0.40 -8.80 10.51
C TRP A 71 0.73 -7.34 10.27
N ILE A 72 -0.12 -6.44 10.77
CA ILE A 72 -0.04 -5.02 10.48
C ILE A 72 0.19 -4.24 11.77
N TRP A 73 1.22 -3.41 11.75
CA TRP A 73 1.51 -2.40 12.77
C TRP A 73 1.47 -1.01 12.14
N GLU A 74 1.07 -0.02 12.92
CA GLU A 74 1.20 1.40 12.54
C GLU A 74 2.51 2.01 13.05
N ASP A 75 3.07 1.42 14.11
CA ASP A 75 4.31 1.86 14.74
C ASP A 75 5.45 0.88 14.40
N PRO A 76 6.47 1.29 13.62
CA PRO A 76 7.59 0.43 13.28
C PRO A 76 8.39 -0.05 14.50
N ALA A 77 8.39 0.70 15.60
CA ALA A 77 9.12 0.33 16.81
C ALA A 77 8.44 -0.80 17.60
N LYS A 78 7.14 -1.01 17.38
CA LYS A 78 6.35 -2.06 18.04
C LYS A 78 6.22 -3.33 17.20
N ALA A 79 6.49 -3.24 15.90
CA ALA A 79 6.57 -4.40 15.03
C ALA A 79 7.81 -5.25 15.36
N PRO A 80 7.71 -6.59 15.32
CA PRO A 80 8.88 -7.45 15.44
C PRO A 80 9.96 -7.07 14.42
N VAL A 81 11.23 -7.29 14.78
CA VAL A 81 12.36 -7.02 13.87
C VAL A 81 12.43 -8.08 12.78
N LYS A 82 12.07 -9.32 13.11
CA LYS A 82 12.02 -10.45 12.19
C LYS A 82 10.65 -11.12 12.23
N ALA A 83 10.18 -11.55 11.07
CA ALA A 83 9.03 -12.40 10.91
C ALA A 83 9.36 -13.78 11.51
N PRO A 84 8.60 -14.26 12.49
CA PRO A 84 8.77 -15.62 12.95
C PRO A 84 8.23 -16.63 11.93
N ALA A 85 8.46 -17.91 12.22
CA ALA A 85 7.95 -19.00 11.39
C ALA A 85 6.42 -19.11 11.46
N THR A 86 5.82 -18.86 12.63
CA THR A 86 4.37 -18.94 12.85
C THR A 86 3.83 -17.76 13.65
N ASP A 87 2.52 -17.51 13.55
CA ASP A 87 1.84 -16.46 14.33
C ASP A 87 2.02 -16.63 15.85
N SER A 88 2.10 -17.88 16.32
CA SER A 88 2.21 -18.21 17.75
C SER A 88 3.55 -17.81 18.36
N ASP A 89 4.56 -17.59 17.51
CA ASP A 89 5.91 -17.21 17.91
C ASP A 89 6.10 -15.69 17.97
N ILE A 90 5.09 -14.90 17.59
CA ILE A 90 5.14 -13.44 17.78
C ILE A 90 5.10 -13.15 19.29
N PRO A 91 6.07 -12.36 19.82
CA PRO A 91 6.05 -11.93 21.21
C PRO A 91 4.72 -11.26 21.58
N LYS A 92 4.15 -11.62 22.73
CA LYS A 92 2.80 -11.18 23.12
C LYS A 92 2.63 -9.66 23.17
N ASP A 93 3.68 -8.96 23.59
CA ASP A 93 3.75 -7.49 23.64
C ASP A 93 3.68 -6.87 22.23
N GLN A 94 4.37 -7.47 21.26
CA GLN A 94 4.36 -7.05 19.86
C GLN A 94 3.05 -7.42 19.18
N ALA A 95 2.52 -8.61 19.45
CA ALA A 95 1.21 -9.04 18.95
C ALA A 95 0.08 -8.12 19.44
N ALA A 96 0.11 -7.73 20.72
CA ALA A 96 -0.87 -6.80 21.31
C ALA A 96 -0.77 -5.38 20.73
N ALA A 97 0.37 -5.01 20.13
CA ALA A 97 0.56 -3.74 19.46
C ALA A 97 0.16 -3.74 17.98
N ALA A 98 -0.12 -4.91 17.40
CA ALA A 98 -0.63 -5.01 16.04
C ALA A 98 -2.05 -4.45 15.97
N VAL A 99 -2.39 -3.80 14.86
CA VAL A 99 -3.73 -3.21 14.64
C VAL A 99 -4.65 -4.13 13.87
N ALA A 100 -4.10 -5.03 13.07
CA ALA A 100 -4.85 -5.99 12.29
C ALA A 100 -4.00 -7.19 11.88
N ILE A 101 -4.68 -8.30 11.56
CA ILE A 101 -4.11 -9.50 10.96
C ILE A 101 -4.92 -9.84 9.72
N TRP A 102 -4.25 -9.99 8.59
CA TRP A 102 -4.82 -10.62 7.41
C TRP A 102 -4.55 -12.12 7.46
N VAL A 103 -5.60 -12.91 7.35
CA VAL A 103 -5.54 -14.37 7.24
C VAL A 103 -5.84 -14.73 5.80
N HIS A 104 -4.81 -15.14 5.04
CA HIS A 104 -4.97 -15.37 3.60
C HIS A 104 -5.91 -16.54 3.28
N ASP A 105 -5.85 -17.61 4.08
CA ASP A 105 -6.71 -18.80 3.93
C ASP A 105 -8.21 -18.45 3.95
N SER A 106 -8.62 -17.62 4.89
CA SER A 106 -10.02 -17.19 5.05
C SER A 106 -10.33 -15.88 4.31
N LYS A 107 -9.35 -15.29 3.61
CA LYS A 107 -9.44 -14.00 2.93
C LYS A 107 -10.06 -12.91 3.81
N SER A 108 -9.72 -12.93 5.09
CA SER A 108 -10.35 -12.09 6.11
C SER A 108 -9.32 -11.22 6.81
N LEU A 109 -9.72 -9.98 7.10
CA LEU A 109 -8.95 -9.09 7.96
C LEU A 109 -9.60 -9.04 9.33
N ILE A 110 -8.84 -9.42 10.35
CA ILE A 110 -9.23 -9.34 11.75
C ILE A 110 -8.62 -8.05 12.31
N SER A 111 -9.47 -7.10 12.71
CA SER A 111 -9.00 -5.92 13.45
C SER A 111 -8.73 -6.30 14.90
N LEU A 112 -7.57 -5.90 15.41
CA LEU A 112 -7.16 -6.13 16.79
C LEU A 112 -7.39 -4.89 17.67
N ARG A 113 -7.78 -3.75 17.07
CA ARG A 113 -8.18 -2.58 17.85
C ARG A 113 -9.36 -2.96 18.74
N ARG A 114 -9.21 -2.78 20.05
CA ARG A 114 -10.34 -2.87 20.97
C ARG A 114 -11.39 -1.84 20.54
N VAL A 115 -12.64 -2.29 20.42
CA VAL A 115 -13.80 -1.41 20.27
C VAL A 115 -13.79 -0.50 21.51
N GLN A 116 -13.51 0.78 21.31
CA GLN A 116 -13.67 1.81 22.33
C GLN A 116 -15.15 2.22 22.39
#